data_AF-A0A954KPZ4-F1
#
_entry.id   AF-A0A954KPZ4-F1
#
_cell.length_a   1.000
_cell.length_b   1.000
_cell.length_c   1.000
_cell.angle_alpha   90.00
_cell.angle_beta   90.00
_cell.angle_gamma   90.00
#
_symmetry.space_group_name_H-M   'P 1'
#
loop_
_entity.id
_entity.type
_entity.pdbx_description
1 polymer ?
#
loop_
_entity_poly.entity_id
_entity_poly.type
_entity_poly.pdbx_seq_one_letter_code
_entity_poly.pdbx_strand_id
1 'polypeptide(L)' 'MSVIRFVHTDHLRLGSPLAGLADCPDWLRRAAASAVRKSVANVIEAAIATRSHFLLIAGRITESNQDLDVAVR' A
#
# COMPACT_ATOMS: atom_id res chain seq x y z
N MET A 1 -26.54 21.64 -0.70
CA MET A 1 -26.18 20.21 -0.53
C MET A 1 -24.70 20.11 -0.24
N SER A 2 -24.30 19.54 0.90
CA SER A 2 -22.91 19.19 1.15
C SER A 2 -22.60 17.84 0.47
N VAL A 3 -21.38 17.70 -0.06
CA VAL A 3 -20.90 16.46 -0.70
C VAL A 3 -19.69 15.98 0.06
N ILE A 4 -19.66 14.69 0.41
CA ILE A 4 -18.49 14.03 1.00
C ILE A 4 -17.84 13.16 -0.06
N ARG A 5 -16.60 13.46 -0.40
CA ARG A 5 -15.68 12.62 -1.19
C ARG A 5 -14.73 11.88 -0.26
N PHE A 6 -14.52 10.59 -0.52
CA PHE A 6 -13.53 9.78 0.17
C PHE A 6 -13.00 8.70 -0.78
N VAL A 7 -11.80 8.22 -0.48
CA VAL A 7 -11.26 7.00 -1.09
C VAL A 7 -11.37 5.88 -0.08
N HIS A 8 -11.81 4.72 -0.52
CA HIS A 8 -11.88 3.52 0.28
C HIS A 8 -10.93 2.47 -0.31
N THR A 9 -10.08 1.93 0.54
CA THR A 9 -9.16 0.84 0.22
C THR A 9 -9.17 -0.18 1.36
N ASP A 10 -8.63 -1.36 1.08
CA ASP A 10 -8.53 -2.45 2.02
C ASP A 10 -7.05 -2.81 2.28
N HIS A 11 -6.67 -4.09 2.24
CA HIS A 11 -5.33 -4.57 2.58
C HIS A 11 -4.24 -4.01 1.66
N LEU A 12 -3.30 -3.25 2.24
CA LEU A 12 -2.18 -2.65 1.51
C LEU A 12 -0.91 -3.53 1.50
N ARG A 13 -0.80 -4.46 2.46
CA ARG A 13 0.28 -5.45 2.60
C ARG A 13 1.70 -4.85 2.48
N LEU A 14 1.87 -3.63 2.99
CA LEU A 14 3.11 -2.88 2.89
C LEU A 14 4.22 -3.58 3.69
N GLY A 15 5.43 -3.67 3.10
CA GLY A 15 6.57 -4.34 3.74
C GLY A 15 6.47 -5.88 3.78
N SER A 16 5.29 -6.45 3.51
CA SER A 16 5.08 -7.88 3.58
C SER A 16 5.70 -8.60 2.37
N PRO A 17 6.34 -9.76 2.59
CA PRO A 17 6.92 -10.54 1.50
C PRO A 17 5.83 -11.08 0.56
N LEU A 18 6.08 -10.98 -0.74
CA LEU A 18 5.21 -11.56 -1.76
C LEU A 18 5.50 -13.05 -1.89
N ALA A 19 4.48 -13.87 -1.68
CA ALA A 19 4.57 -15.32 -1.78
C ALA A 19 5.00 -15.76 -3.19
N GLY A 20 5.75 -16.87 -3.27
CA GLY A 20 6.20 -17.43 -4.55
C GLY A 20 7.38 -16.71 -5.20
N LEU A 21 7.93 -15.66 -4.58
CA LEU A 21 9.13 -14.98 -5.10
C LEU A 21 10.44 -15.42 -4.44
N ALA A 22 10.43 -16.39 -3.53
CA ALA A 22 11.61 -16.81 -2.78
C ALA A 22 12.78 -17.21 -3.71
N ASP A 23 12.48 -18.05 -4.71
CA ASP A 23 13.46 -18.57 -5.66
C ASP A 23 13.67 -17.66 -6.89
N CYS A 24 13.02 -16.50 -6.94
CA CYS A 24 13.18 -15.55 -8.03
C CYS A 24 14.50 -14.78 -7.93
N PRO A 25 15.05 -14.27 -9.05
CA PRO A 25 16.20 -13.37 -9.02
C PRO A 25 15.97 -12.15 -8.13
N ASP A 26 17.03 -11.69 -7.46
CA ASP A 26 17.01 -10.55 -6.54
C ASP A 26 16.35 -9.29 -7.11
N TRP A 27 16.60 -9.00 -8.39
CA TRP A 27 16.06 -7.82 -9.05
C TRP A 27 14.53 -7.88 -9.14
N LEU A 28 13.96 -9.07 -9.35
CA LEU A 28 12.52 -9.27 -9.44
C LEU A 28 11.86 -9.15 -8.06
N ARG A 29 12.48 -9.73 -7.02
CA ARG A 29 12.03 -9.55 -5.63
C ARG A 29 11.99 -8.08 -5.24
N ARG A 30 13.03 -7.32 -5.57
CA ARG A 30 13.10 -5.87 -5.31
C ARG A 30 12.04 -5.09 -6.11
N ALA A 31 11.86 -5.41 -7.39
CA ALA A 31 10.87 -4.76 -8.24
C ALA A 31 9.44 -4.98 -7.70
N ALA A 32 9.13 -6.22 -7.30
CA ALA A 32 7.82 -6.56 -6.76
C ALA A 32 7.54 -5.86 -5.42
N ALA A 33 8.52 -5.81 -4.52
CA ALA A 33 8.41 -5.04 -3.27
C ALA A 33 8.24 -3.53 -3.52
N SER A 34 8.93 -2.97 -4.52
CA SER A 34 8.79 -1.57 -4.92
C SER A 34 7.40 -1.28 -5.52
N ALA A 35 6.84 -2.22 -6.28
CA ALA A 35 5.51 -2.08 -6.87
C ALA A 35 4.42 -1.93 -5.81
N VAL A 36 4.48 -2.68 -4.70
CA VAL A 36 3.53 -2.53 -3.58
C VAL A 36 3.61 -1.14 -2.98
N ARG A 37 4.82 -0.65 -2.66
CA ARG A 37 5.01 0.73 -2.13
C ARG A 37 4.45 1.78 -3.09
N LYS A 38 4.73 1.62 -4.39
CA LYS A 38 4.24 2.53 -5.42
C LYS A 38 2.71 2.49 -5.52
N SER A 39 2.09 1.33 -5.39
CA SER A 39 0.63 1.19 -5.37
C SER A 39 0.02 1.96 -4.19
N VAL A 40 0.59 1.85 -2.99
CA VAL A 40 0.12 2.61 -1.82
C VAL A 40 0.25 4.11 -2.05
N ALA A 41 1.40 4.56 -2.56
CA ALA A 41 1.60 5.97 -2.91
C ALA A 41 0.54 6.46 -3.91
N ASN A 42 0.25 5.67 -4.95
CA ASN A 42 -0.77 6.03 -5.95
C ASN A 42 -2.18 6.17 -5.36
N VAL A 43 -2.55 5.37 -4.35
CA VAL A 43 -3.85 5.51 -3.65
C VAL A 43 -3.92 6.84 -2.91
N ILE A 44 -2.83 7.23 -2.25
CA ILE A 44 -2.73 8.51 -1.55
C ILE A 44 -2.80 9.67 -2.54
N GLU A 45 -2.03 9.60 -3.64
CA GLU A 45 -2.05 10.60 -4.70
C GLU A 45 -3.44 10.72 -5.34
N ALA A 46 -4.15 9.62 -5.54
CA ALA A 46 -5.53 9.63 -6.03
C ALA A 46 -6.46 10.37 -5.06
N ALA A 47 -6.36 10.10 -3.76
CA ALA A 47 -7.16 10.78 -2.74
C ALA A 47 -6.90 12.30 -2.71
N ILE A 48 -5.65 12.71 -2.88
CA ILE A 48 -5.24 14.11 -2.97
C ILE A 48 -5.82 14.75 -4.24
N ALA A 49 -5.63 14.11 -5.39
CA ALA A 49 -6.09 14.61 -6.68
C ALA A 49 -7.62 14.79 -6.73
N THR A 50 -8.37 13.90 -6.07
CA THR A 50 -9.84 14.00 -5.99
C THR A 50 -10.33 14.96 -4.91
N ARG A 51 -9.43 15.60 -4.16
CA ARG A 51 -9.75 16.42 -2.97
C ARG A 51 -10.70 15.69 -2.04
N SER A 52 -10.36 14.43 -1.75
CA SER A 52 -11.09 13.62 -0.79
C SER A 52 -10.94 14.20 0.61
N HIS A 53 -12.01 14.15 1.40
CA HIS A 53 -11.98 14.62 2.79
C HIS A 53 -11.26 13.63 3.70
N PHE A 54 -11.28 12.34 3.34
CA PHE A 54 -10.54 11.30 4.04
C PHE A 54 -10.25 10.11 3.12
N LEU A 55 -9.23 9.35 3.52
CA LEU A 55 -8.90 8.03 2.99
C LEU A 55 -9.24 7.01 4.08
N LEU A 56 -10.16 6.09 3.78
CA LEU A 56 -10.53 4.99 4.67
C LEU A 56 -9.77 3.73 4.25
N ILE A 57 -8.97 3.19 5.17
CA ILE A 57 -8.30 1.90 5.03
C ILE A 57 -9.05 0.91 5.93
N ALA A 58 -9.90 0.07 5.34
CA ALA A 58 -10.73 -0.90 6.08
C ALA A 58 -9.96 -2.16 6.52
N GLY A 59 -8.79 -2.39 5.91
CA GLY A 59 -7.94 -3.55 6.16
C GLY A 59 -6.64 -3.19 6.87
N ARG A 60 -5.67 -4.08 6.75
CA ARG A 60 -4.34 -3.85 7.36
C ARG A 60 -3.42 -3.10 6.42
N ILE A 61 -2.62 -2.21 7.01
CA ILE A 61 -1.51 -1.54 6.31
C ILE A 61 -0.41 -2.55 5.99
N THR A 62 -0.12 -3.46 6.93
CA THR A 62 0.88 -4.53 6.82
C THR A 62 0.24 -5.88 7.16
N GLU A 63 0.83 -7.01 6.72
CA GLU A 63 0.33 -8.33 7.14
C GLU A 63 0.59 -8.60 8.63
N SER A 64 1.80 -8.25 9.09
CA SER A 64 2.24 -8.39 10.48
C SER A 64 2.79 -7.07 11.04
N ASN A 65 2.85 -6.95 12.36
CA ASN A 65 3.47 -5.77 13.00
C ASN A 65 4.98 -5.67 12.72
N GLN A 66 5.65 -6.80 12.46
CA GLN A 66 7.09 -6.82 12.16
C GLN A 66 7.40 -6.20 10.79
N ASP A 67 6.45 -6.29 9.85
CA ASP A 67 6.58 -5.69 8.52
C ASP A 67 6.55 -4.16 8.58
N LEU A 68 6.03 -3.56 9.67
CA LEU A 68 5.94 -2.11 9.81
C LEU A 68 7.34 -1.47 9.85
N ASP A 69 8.29 -2.08 10.56
CA ASP A 69 9.67 -1.59 10.61
C ASP A 69 10.35 -1.63 9.22
N VAL A 70 9.99 -2.61 8.39
CA VAL A 70 10.47 -2.75 7.01
C VAL A 70 9.77 -1.78 6.06
N ALA A 71 8.53 -1.41 6.37
CA ALA A 71 7.74 -0.46 5.60
C ALA A 71 8.17 1.00 5.81
N VAL A 72 8.63 1.34 7.02
CA VAL A 72 9.02 2.71 7.41
C VAL A 72 10.48 3.04 7.03
N ARG A 73 11.31 2.02 6.78
CA ARG A 73 12.68 2.17 6.26
C ARG A 73 12.71 2.24 4.74
#